data_AF-A0A383C222-F1
#
_entry.id   AF-A0A383C222-F1
#
_cell.length_a   1.000
_cell.length_b   1.000
_cell.length_c   1.000
_cell.angle_alpha   90.00
_cell.angle_beta   90.00
_cell.angle_gamma   90.00
#
_symmetry.space_group_name_H-M   'P 1'
#
loop_
_entity.id
_entity.type
_entity.pdbx_description
1 polymer ?
#
loop_
_entity_poly.entity_id
_entity_poly.type
_entity_poly.pdbx_seq_one_letter_code
_entity_poly.pdbx_strand_id
1 'polypeptide(L)'
;SIDSKGGGAVIIRDNSMPSFINCTFDGNVVDRTGTDADNNEASGGAVFITWNSNSTSMKVVFESCTFKNNIAKGNSTAKGGALYAFESQVDLINCLFHGNTAWSSVDGNKNNAASGGAINIQTPSYYSTNENSWKGGQVKIINSTIVNNLVKTGSSDPNDAVVPGVYMRSDNRSEKPWIFNSIVWGNKTGQGADVNQVYFGNESGWKAINLDYNVVQNSNEINHLQEVNSFETDPTFVDSANG
;
A
#
# COMPACT_ATOMS: atom_id res chain seq x y z
N SER A 1 -1.14 -19.32 -11.64
CA SER A 1 0.19 -18.99 -11.08
C SER A 1 0.19 -17.53 -10.63
N ILE A 2 0.64 -17.27 -9.41
CA ILE A 2 0.75 -15.98 -8.70
C ILE A 2 2.14 -15.34 -8.92
N ASP A 3 3.04 -16.08 -9.55
CA ASP A 3 4.49 -15.80 -9.62
C ASP A 3 4.86 -14.63 -10.53
N SER A 4 3.88 -13.96 -11.14
CA SER A 4 4.13 -12.88 -12.06
C SER A 4 3.12 -11.75 -11.85
N LYS A 5 2.87 -11.30 -10.61
CA LYS A 5 1.92 -10.19 -10.41
C LYS A 5 2.57 -8.86 -10.08
N GLY A 6 3.85 -8.84 -9.70
CA GLY A 6 4.41 -7.64 -9.11
C GLY A 6 5.89 -7.65 -8.80
N GLY A 7 6.34 -6.57 -8.15
CA GLY A 7 7.71 -6.40 -7.65
C GLY A 7 8.71 -6.04 -8.76
N GLY A 8 8.71 -4.78 -9.20
CA GLY A 8 9.65 -4.31 -10.24
C GLY A 8 11.12 -4.36 -9.79
N ALA A 9 11.38 -4.38 -8.48
CA ALA A 9 12.70 -4.60 -7.91
C ALA A 9 12.78 -5.89 -7.09
N VAL A 10 11.82 -6.11 -6.19
CA VAL A 10 11.88 -7.20 -5.21
C VAL A 10 10.54 -7.92 -5.12
N ILE A 11 10.61 -9.25 -5.17
CA ILE A 11 9.52 -10.15 -4.81
C ILE A 11 9.94 -10.93 -3.57
N ILE A 12 9.12 -10.92 -2.53
CA ILE A 12 9.35 -11.62 -1.26
C ILE A 12 8.25 -12.64 -1.07
N ARG A 13 8.62 -13.91 -0.95
CA ARG A 13 7.66 -15.01 -0.77
C ARG A 13 8.25 -16.19 -0.01
N ASP A 14 7.46 -17.25 0.15
CA ASP A 14 7.89 -18.55 0.65
C ASP A 14 8.54 -18.46 2.04
N ASN A 15 7.81 -17.87 3.00
CA ASN A 15 8.28 -17.76 4.39
C ASN A 15 9.59 -16.93 4.55
N SER A 16 9.85 -15.99 3.64
CA SER A 16 11.02 -15.09 3.70
C SER A 16 10.75 -13.83 4.52
N MET A 17 11.74 -13.42 5.33
CA MET A 17 11.67 -12.26 6.22
C MET A 17 12.89 -11.32 6.11
N PRO A 18 13.25 -10.84 4.90
CA PRO A 18 14.37 -9.92 4.77
C PRO A 18 14.09 -8.59 5.48
N SER A 19 15.17 -7.94 5.89
CA SER A 19 15.16 -6.55 6.35
C SER A 19 15.89 -5.67 5.34
N PHE A 20 15.29 -4.55 5.00
CA PHE A 20 15.88 -3.50 4.18
C PHE A 20 16.08 -2.28 5.05
N ILE A 21 17.33 -1.84 5.16
CA ILE A 21 17.72 -0.74 6.05
C ILE A 21 18.44 0.29 5.19
N ASN A 22 17.97 1.54 5.24
CA ASN A 22 18.55 2.67 4.51
C ASN A 22 18.59 2.45 2.98
N CYS A 23 17.61 1.72 2.44
CA CYS A 23 17.51 1.46 1.00
C CYS A 23 16.69 2.53 0.27
N THR A 24 16.98 2.71 -1.02
CA THR A 24 16.16 3.53 -1.91
C THR A 24 15.64 2.68 -3.06
N PHE A 25 14.32 2.68 -3.24
CA PHE A 25 13.62 2.10 -4.38
C PHE A 25 13.12 3.23 -5.26
N ASP A 26 13.84 3.52 -6.35
CA ASP A 26 13.57 4.65 -7.24
C ASP A 26 13.26 4.19 -8.66
N GLY A 27 12.13 4.61 -9.22
CA GLY A 27 11.82 4.43 -10.63
C GLY A 27 11.57 2.97 -11.05
N ASN A 28 11.22 2.08 -10.13
CA ASN A 28 10.94 0.69 -10.46
C ASN A 28 9.53 0.55 -11.06
N VAL A 29 9.41 -0.27 -12.11
CA VAL A 29 8.17 -0.38 -12.88
C VAL A 29 7.75 -1.84 -13.05
N VAL A 30 6.50 -2.12 -12.72
CA VAL A 30 5.77 -3.30 -13.19
C VAL A 30 4.85 -2.84 -14.33
N ASP A 31 5.17 -3.21 -15.57
CA ASP A 31 4.31 -2.94 -16.74
C ASP A 31 3.62 -4.22 -17.22
N ARG A 32 2.29 -4.21 -17.17
CA ARG A 32 1.38 -5.31 -17.52
C ARG A 32 0.40 -4.88 -18.62
N THR A 33 0.91 -4.11 -19.58
CA THR A 33 0.12 -3.60 -20.71
C THR A 33 0.41 -4.28 -22.05
N GLY A 34 1.36 -5.22 -22.08
CA GLY A 34 1.71 -6.00 -23.26
C GLY A 34 0.63 -7.01 -23.68
N THR A 35 0.75 -7.51 -24.92
CA THR A 35 -0.19 -8.44 -25.56
C THR A 35 -0.06 -9.89 -25.10
N ASP A 36 1.05 -10.23 -24.46
CA ASP A 36 1.45 -11.62 -24.16
C ASP A 36 1.12 -12.02 -22.72
N ALA A 37 0.36 -11.19 -22.00
CA ALA A 37 0.07 -11.40 -20.61
C ALA A 37 -1.28 -12.12 -20.44
N ASP A 38 -1.22 -13.41 -20.11
CA ASP A 38 -2.37 -14.18 -19.60
C ASP A 38 -2.99 -13.55 -18.33
N ASN A 39 -2.29 -12.57 -17.73
CA ASN A 39 -2.74 -11.76 -16.61
C ASN A 39 -2.17 -10.32 -16.67
N ASN A 40 -3.05 -9.33 -16.82
CA ASN A 40 -2.72 -7.90 -16.94
C ASN A 40 -2.78 -7.12 -15.61
N GLU A 41 -2.76 -7.82 -14.47
CA GLU A 41 -2.72 -7.22 -13.14
C GLU A 41 -1.30 -6.78 -12.77
N ALA A 42 -1.14 -5.55 -12.27
CA ALA A 42 0.13 -5.05 -11.75
C ALA A 42 0.06 -4.83 -10.24
N SER A 43 1.11 -5.21 -9.52
CA SER A 43 1.16 -5.09 -8.06
C SER A 43 2.54 -4.67 -7.59
N GLY A 44 2.64 -3.70 -6.68
CA GLY A 44 3.91 -3.33 -6.05
C GLY A 44 4.97 -2.90 -7.07
N GLY A 45 4.90 -1.65 -7.53
CA GLY A 45 5.81 -1.15 -8.59
C GLY A 45 7.29 -1.36 -8.25
N ALA A 46 7.66 -1.29 -6.97
CA ALA A 46 8.96 -1.72 -6.48
C ALA A 46 8.91 -3.09 -5.80
N VAL A 47 8.02 -3.26 -4.82
CA VAL A 47 8.06 -4.40 -3.89
C VAL A 47 6.72 -5.12 -3.90
N PHE A 48 6.78 -6.43 -4.11
CA PHE A 48 5.65 -7.33 -3.92
C PHE A 48 5.96 -8.38 -2.85
N ILE A 49 5.14 -8.44 -1.81
CA ILE A 49 5.26 -9.35 -0.66
C ILE A 49 4.07 -10.28 -0.64
N THR A 50 4.31 -11.59 -0.61
CA THR A 50 3.20 -12.55 -0.56
C THR A 50 3.58 -13.87 0.12
N TRP A 51 2.70 -14.41 0.99
CA TRP A 51 2.95 -15.66 1.73
C TRP A 51 4.31 -15.69 2.46
N ASN A 52 4.69 -14.58 3.10
CA ASN A 52 6.03 -14.42 3.66
C ASN A 52 6.19 -14.95 5.11
N SER A 53 5.08 -15.35 5.76
CA SER A 53 5.06 -15.62 7.20
C SER A 53 4.26 -16.86 7.58
N ASN A 54 4.79 -17.66 8.50
CA ASN A 54 4.08 -18.79 9.13
C ASN A 54 3.90 -18.66 10.67
N SER A 55 4.30 -17.52 11.23
CA SER A 55 4.08 -17.21 12.65
C SER A 55 3.97 -15.71 12.88
N THR A 56 3.54 -15.30 14.08
CA THR A 56 3.43 -13.88 14.47
C THR A 56 4.77 -13.14 14.51
N SER A 57 5.90 -13.84 14.65
CA SER A 57 7.22 -13.22 14.72
C SER A 57 7.88 -13.01 13.36
N MET A 58 7.36 -13.64 12.30
CA MET A 58 7.91 -13.53 10.95
C MET A 58 7.34 -12.31 10.25
N LYS A 59 8.20 -11.37 9.87
CA LYS A 59 7.79 -10.15 9.18
C LYS A 59 8.88 -9.65 8.24
N VAL A 60 8.50 -9.03 7.13
CA VAL A 60 9.42 -8.19 6.35
C VAL A 60 9.59 -6.85 7.07
N VAL A 61 10.80 -6.32 7.11
CA VAL A 61 11.06 -5.00 7.70
C VAL A 61 11.66 -4.06 6.66
N PHE A 62 11.08 -2.86 6.55
CA PHE A 62 11.70 -1.72 5.89
C PHE A 62 11.93 -0.63 6.93
N GLU A 63 13.19 -0.27 7.13
CA GLU A 63 13.60 0.76 8.08
C GLU A 63 14.39 1.85 7.37
N SER A 64 14.01 3.10 7.59
CA SER A 64 14.68 4.27 7.00
C SER A 64 14.80 4.19 5.47
N CYS A 65 13.81 3.58 4.81
CA CYS A 65 13.80 3.37 3.38
C CYS A 65 13.02 4.48 2.64
N THR A 66 13.44 4.77 1.42
CA THR A 66 12.73 5.68 0.51
C THR A 66 12.18 4.91 -0.69
N PHE A 67 10.90 5.09 -0.97
CA PHE A 67 10.22 4.58 -2.16
C PHE A 67 9.74 5.77 -2.99
N LYS A 68 10.35 5.97 -4.15
CA LYS A 68 9.99 7.10 -5.00
C LYS A 68 9.86 6.75 -6.48
N ASN A 69 8.95 7.44 -7.15
CA ASN A 69 8.74 7.31 -8.60
C ASN A 69 8.46 5.88 -9.10
N ASN A 70 8.01 4.97 -8.21
CA ASN A 70 7.73 3.59 -8.60
C ASN A 70 6.34 3.48 -9.22
N ILE A 71 6.16 2.57 -10.17
CA ILE A 71 4.93 2.46 -10.96
C ILE A 71 4.45 1.01 -11.04
N ALA A 72 3.24 0.74 -10.58
CA ALA A 72 2.49 -0.46 -10.92
C ALA A 72 1.45 -0.11 -11.99
N LYS A 73 1.61 -0.60 -13.22
CA LYS A 73 0.77 -0.24 -14.37
C LYS A 73 0.28 -1.48 -15.11
N GLY A 74 -1.03 -1.65 -15.27
CA GLY A 74 -1.61 -2.82 -15.94
C GLY A 74 -2.90 -2.52 -16.70
N ASN A 75 -3.20 -3.32 -17.73
CA ASN A 75 -4.49 -3.24 -18.44
C ASN A 75 -5.65 -3.81 -17.59
N SER A 76 -5.35 -4.54 -16.51
CA SER A 76 -6.34 -4.97 -15.50
C SER A 76 -6.24 -4.07 -14.27
N THR A 77 -6.23 -4.63 -13.06
CA THR A 77 -6.06 -3.89 -11.80
C THR A 77 -4.61 -3.47 -11.56
N ALA A 78 -4.45 -2.42 -10.76
CA ALA A 78 -3.14 -1.99 -10.26
C ALA A 78 -3.19 -1.75 -8.74
N LYS A 79 -2.26 -2.34 -7.98
CA LYS A 79 -2.25 -2.26 -6.52
C LYS A 79 -0.87 -1.85 -6.00
N GLY A 80 -0.79 -0.85 -5.13
CA GLY A 80 0.47 -0.50 -4.49
C GLY A 80 1.48 0.05 -5.49
N GLY A 81 1.44 1.36 -5.79
CA GLY A 81 2.36 1.94 -6.77
C GLY A 81 3.83 1.75 -6.38
N ALA A 82 4.14 1.72 -5.07
CA ALA A 82 5.43 1.28 -4.56
C ALA A 82 5.39 -0.15 -4.03
N LEU A 83 4.50 -0.42 -3.08
CA LEU A 83 4.50 -1.65 -2.29
C LEU A 83 3.12 -2.29 -2.25
N TYR A 84 3.07 -3.57 -2.61
CA TYR A 84 1.92 -4.43 -2.38
C TYR A 84 2.28 -5.59 -1.46
N ALA A 85 1.47 -5.82 -0.42
CA ALA A 85 1.57 -6.98 0.44
C ALA A 85 0.24 -7.74 0.47
N PHE A 86 0.28 -9.06 0.28
CA PHE A 86 -0.88 -9.94 0.31
C PHE A 86 -0.61 -11.16 1.20
N GLU A 87 -1.49 -11.46 2.16
CA GLU A 87 -1.32 -12.58 3.09
C GLU A 87 0.08 -12.61 3.72
N SER A 88 0.51 -11.45 4.21
CA SER A 88 1.89 -11.17 4.62
C SER A 88 1.94 -10.19 5.79
N GLN A 89 3.05 -10.22 6.53
CA GLN A 89 3.32 -9.29 7.64
C GLN A 89 4.51 -8.40 7.28
N VAL A 90 4.33 -7.08 7.43
CA VAL A 90 5.33 -6.08 7.08
C VAL A 90 5.36 -4.96 8.13
N ASP A 91 6.56 -4.53 8.51
CA ASP A 91 6.79 -3.33 9.32
C ASP A 91 7.48 -2.29 8.43
N LEU A 92 6.86 -1.12 8.28
CA LEU A 92 7.38 0.06 7.58
C LEU A 92 7.69 1.14 8.63
N ILE A 93 8.97 1.38 8.88
CA ILE A 93 9.44 2.21 10.00
C ILE A 93 10.35 3.30 9.45
N ASN A 94 10.10 4.56 9.82
CA ASN A 94 10.88 5.71 9.38
C ASN A 94 10.99 5.82 7.84
N CYS A 95 9.95 5.43 7.11
CA CYS A 95 10.01 5.34 5.65
C CYS A 95 9.39 6.56 4.97
N LEU A 96 9.86 6.85 3.76
CA LEU A 96 9.32 7.88 2.88
C LEU A 96 8.75 7.26 1.60
N PHE A 97 7.50 7.56 1.27
CA PHE A 97 6.85 7.16 0.02
C PHE A 97 6.39 8.40 -0.74
N HIS A 98 6.98 8.69 -1.90
CA HIS A 98 6.55 9.84 -2.71
C HIS A 98 6.60 9.65 -4.22
N GLY A 99 5.67 10.27 -4.95
CA GLY A 99 5.64 10.20 -6.41
C GLY A 99 5.37 8.81 -6.99
N ASN A 100 4.92 7.85 -6.18
CA ASN A 100 4.61 6.50 -6.65
C ASN A 100 3.23 6.46 -7.31
N THR A 101 3.03 5.58 -8.29
CA THR A 101 1.80 5.52 -9.10
C THR A 101 1.25 4.10 -9.23
N ALA A 102 -0.03 3.91 -8.92
CA ALA A 102 -0.79 2.73 -9.36
C ALA A 102 -1.71 3.12 -10.54
N TRP A 103 -1.63 2.41 -11.67
CA TRP A 103 -2.38 2.72 -12.89
C TRP A 103 -3.04 1.47 -13.50
N SER A 104 -4.37 1.38 -13.35
CA SER A 104 -5.19 0.30 -13.92
C SER A 104 -5.82 0.66 -15.26
N SER A 105 -6.37 -0.34 -15.94
CA SER A 105 -7.19 -0.17 -17.15
C SER A 105 -6.54 0.73 -18.20
N VAL A 106 -5.22 0.62 -18.38
CA VAL A 106 -4.43 1.56 -19.20
C VAL A 106 -4.91 1.62 -20.65
N ASP A 107 -5.34 0.49 -21.19
CA ASP A 107 -5.87 0.39 -22.55
C ASP A 107 -7.31 0.91 -22.70
N GLY A 108 -7.96 1.28 -21.59
CA GLY A 108 -9.34 1.78 -21.56
C GLY A 108 -10.41 0.73 -21.88
N ASN A 109 -10.04 -0.54 -22.05
CA ASN A 109 -10.96 -1.60 -22.50
C ASN A 109 -11.68 -2.31 -21.35
N LYS A 110 -11.32 -1.99 -20.10
CA LYS A 110 -11.86 -2.63 -18.89
C LYS A 110 -12.20 -1.58 -17.84
N ASN A 111 -13.10 -1.94 -16.92
CA ASN A 111 -13.45 -1.15 -15.74
C ASN A 111 -12.82 -1.78 -14.50
N ASN A 112 -11.49 -1.75 -14.43
CA ASN A 112 -10.73 -2.29 -13.30
C ASN A 112 -10.18 -1.19 -12.41
N ALA A 113 -10.19 -1.46 -11.11
CA ALA A 113 -9.73 -0.53 -10.11
C ALA A 113 -8.19 -0.47 -9.97
N ALA A 114 -7.70 0.71 -9.62
CA ALA A 114 -6.38 0.96 -9.07
C ALA A 114 -6.51 1.41 -7.61
N SER A 115 -5.59 0.97 -6.76
CA SER A 115 -5.63 1.31 -5.33
C SER A 115 -4.28 1.33 -4.64
N GLY A 116 -4.13 2.24 -3.67
CA GLY A 116 -2.89 2.42 -2.90
C GLY A 116 -1.77 2.95 -3.78
N GLY A 117 -1.84 4.24 -4.14
CA GLY A 117 -0.83 4.87 -4.99
C GLY A 117 0.59 4.73 -4.43
N ALA A 118 0.74 4.73 -3.10
CA ALA A 118 1.96 4.26 -2.44
C ALA A 118 1.87 2.79 -2.03
N ILE A 119 0.98 2.50 -1.08
CA ILE A 119 0.98 1.26 -0.31
C ILE A 119 -0.39 0.59 -0.43
N ASN A 120 -0.39 -0.71 -0.70
CA ASN A 120 -1.57 -1.54 -0.65
C ASN A 120 -1.28 -2.82 0.15
N ILE A 121 -2.01 -3.04 1.24
CA ILE A 121 -1.82 -4.19 2.12
C ILE A 121 -3.15 -4.92 2.25
N GLN A 122 -3.20 -6.17 1.84
CA GLN A 122 -4.39 -6.99 1.90
C GLN A 122 -4.11 -8.20 2.78
N THR A 123 -5.09 -8.50 3.64
CA THR A 123 -5.12 -9.69 4.50
C THR A 123 -3.85 -9.90 5.32
N PRO A 124 -3.39 -8.93 6.16
CA PRO A 124 -2.20 -9.11 6.98
C PRO A 124 -2.29 -10.37 7.84
N SER A 125 -1.59 -11.43 7.46
CA SER A 125 -1.82 -12.76 8.03
C SER A 125 -0.58 -13.64 7.89
N TYR A 126 -0.61 -14.77 8.60
CA TYR A 126 0.39 -15.81 8.52
C TYR A 126 -0.28 -17.18 8.59
N TYR A 127 0.36 -18.18 7.99
CA TYR A 127 -0.14 -19.56 8.03
C TYR A 127 0.44 -20.31 9.24
N SER A 128 -0.38 -20.54 10.27
CA SER A 128 0.06 -21.30 11.45
C SER A 128 0.17 -22.78 11.10
N THR A 129 1.39 -23.31 11.04
CA THR A 129 1.62 -24.75 10.80
C THR A 129 1.13 -25.61 11.96
N ASN A 130 1.14 -25.07 13.18
CA ASN A 130 0.67 -25.78 14.38
C ASN A 130 -0.86 -25.95 14.39
N GLU A 131 -1.59 -24.94 13.89
CA GLU A 131 -3.06 -24.94 13.85
C GLU A 131 -3.61 -25.26 12.45
N ASN A 132 -2.73 -25.57 11.49
CA ASN A 132 -3.05 -25.84 10.09
C ASN A 132 -4.03 -24.82 9.47
N SER A 133 -3.89 -23.55 9.81
CA SER A 133 -4.86 -22.50 9.46
C SER A 133 -4.24 -21.11 9.35
N TRP A 134 -4.86 -20.26 8.54
CA TRP A 134 -4.53 -18.84 8.43
C TRP A 134 -4.97 -18.08 9.67
N LYS A 135 -4.07 -17.27 10.22
CA LYS A 135 -4.31 -16.44 11.42
C LYS A 135 -4.06 -14.97 11.09
N GLY A 136 -4.80 -14.08 11.73
CA GLY A 136 -4.58 -12.64 11.61
C GLY A 136 -3.20 -12.25 12.12
N GLY A 137 -2.48 -11.53 11.26
CA GLY A 137 -1.15 -11.02 11.50
C GLY A 137 -1.17 -9.55 11.88
N GLN A 138 0.02 -8.98 11.88
CA GLN A 138 0.25 -7.57 12.20
C GLN A 138 0.93 -6.85 11.04
N VAL A 139 0.56 -5.59 10.86
CA VAL A 139 1.24 -4.67 9.94
C VAL A 139 1.44 -3.32 10.64
N LYS A 140 2.59 -2.70 10.42
CA LYS A 140 2.95 -1.41 11.04
C LYS A 140 3.42 -0.41 10.00
N ILE A 141 2.93 0.82 10.13
CA ILE A 141 3.43 2.01 9.47
C ILE A 141 3.72 3.02 10.57
N ILE A 142 4.99 3.25 10.87
CA ILE A 142 5.41 4.06 12.03
C ILE A 142 6.41 5.10 11.56
N ASN A 143 6.27 6.34 12.05
CA ASN A 143 7.19 7.44 11.77
C ASN A 143 7.41 7.68 10.27
N SER A 144 6.39 7.40 9.45
CA SER A 144 6.54 7.36 8.00
C SER A 144 5.78 8.50 7.33
N THR A 145 6.30 8.96 6.20
CA THR A 145 5.68 10.01 5.39
C THR A 145 5.26 9.43 4.05
N ILE A 146 3.96 9.54 3.73
CA ILE A 146 3.35 9.06 2.49
C ILE A 146 2.73 10.25 1.79
N VAL A 147 3.43 10.79 0.79
CA VAL A 147 3.13 12.12 0.23
C VAL A 147 3.17 12.12 -1.29
N ASN A 148 2.24 12.84 -1.94
CA ASN A 148 2.27 13.06 -3.39
C ASN A 148 2.29 11.78 -4.24
N ASN A 149 1.61 10.73 -3.79
CA ASN A 149 1.43 9.50 -4.58
C ASN A 149 0.13 9.58 -5.39
N LEU A 150 0.03 8.74 -6.43
CA LEU A 150 -0.99 8.88 -7.46
C LEU A 150 -1.69 7.55 -7.78
N VAL A 151 -3.00 7.60 -7.93
CA VAL A 151 -3.79 6.48 -8.47
C VAL A 151 -4.46 6.92 -9.77
N LYS A 152 -4.32 6.14 -10.84
CA LYS A 152 -4.94 6.40 -12.15
C LYS A 152 -5.72 5.18 -12.61
N THR A 153 -6.77 5.41 -13.37
CA THR A 153 -7.48 4.38 -14.12
C THR A 153 -7.80 4.92 -15.51
N GLY A 154 -7.73 4.07 -16.54
CA GLY A 154 -8.33 4.35 -17.84
C GLY A 154 -9.81 3.94 -17.92
N SER A 155 -10.40 3.44 -16.82
CA SER A 155 -11.83 3.20 -16.70
C SER A 155 -12.63 4.50 -16.87
N SER A 156 -13.83 4.38 -17.42
CA SER A 156 -14.79 5.49 -17.48
C SER A 156 -15.45 5.77 -16.13
N ASP A 157 -15.37 4.84 -15.18
CA ASP A 157 -15.84 5.05 -13.81
C ASP A 157 -14.72 5.70 -12.96
N PRO A 158 -14.88 6.96 -12.52
CA PRO A 158 -13.89 7.61 -11.67
C PRO A 158 -13.71 6.92 -10.31
N ASN A 159 -14.69 6.11 -9.86
CA ASN A 159 -14.61 5.36 -8.62
C ASN A 159 -13.68 4.14 -8.72
N ASP A 160 -13.17 3.80 -9.89
CA ASP A 160 -12.15 2.77 -10.05
C ASP A 160 -10.75 3.27 -9.65
N ALA A 161 -10.55 4.56 -9.39
CA ALA A 161 -9.30 5.08 -8.83
C ALA A 161 -9.49 5.41 -7.35
N VAL A 162 -9.17 4.46 -6.46
CA VAL A 162 -9.45 4.61 -5.02
C VAL A 162 -8.17 4.73 -4.19
N VAL A 163 -8.19 5.58 -3.18
CA VAL A 163 -7.23 5.61 -2.07
C VAL A 163 -5.77 5.79 -2.53
N PRO A 164 -5.34 7.04 -2.77
CA PRO A 164 -4.04 7.30 -3.36
C PRO A 164 -2.86 7.15 -2.39
N GLY A 165 -3.08 7.23 -1.08
CA GLY A 165 -2.04 7.02 -0.06
C GLY A 165 -1.90 5.53 0.30
N VAL A 166 -2.70 5.10 1.28
CA VAL A 166 -2.58 3.79 1.94
C VAL A 166 -3.90 3.02 1.89
N TYR A 167 -3.92 1.92 1.15
CA TYR A 167 -5.05 0.99 1.12
C TYR A 167 -4.79 -0.21 2.01
N MET A 168 -5.70 -0.52 2.94
CA MET A 168 -5.68 -1.75 3.73
C MET A 168 -7.00 -2.52 3.64
N ARG A 169 -6.97 -3.85 3.66
CA ARG A 169 -8.19 -4.69 3.73
C ARG A 169 -7.99 -5.93 4.61
N SER A 170 -9.01 -6.23 5.43
CA SER A 170 -9.10 -7.49 6.20
C SER A 170 -9.97 -8.53 5.49
N ASP A 171 -9.66 -9.82 5.68
CA ASP A 171 -10.53 -10.94 5.31
C ASP A 171 -10.98 -11.74 6.57
N ASN A 172 -11.32 -11.02 7.65
CA ASN A 172 -11.93 -11.55 8.87
C ASN A 172 -11.05 -12.54 9.65
N ARG A 173 -9.73 -12.35 9.64
CA ARG A 173 -8.78 -13.23 10.36
C ARG A 173 -8.37 -12.67 11.72
N SER A 174 -9.02 -11.60 12.20
CA SER A 174 -8.59 -10.86 13.38
C SER A 174 -7.25 -10.15 13.19
N GLU A 175 -6.99 -9.65 11.97
CA GLU A 175 -5.82 -8.86 11.60
C GLU A 175 -5.75 -7.56 12.40
N LYS A 176 -4.55 -7.00 12.53
CA LYS A 176 -4.32 -5.75 13.28
C LYS A 176 -3.34 -4.83 12.53
N PRO A 177 -3.77 -3.63 12.11
CA PRO A 177 -2.91 -2.60 11.59
C PRO A 177 -2.54 -1.58 12.68
N TRP A 178 -1.34 -1.02 12.55
CA TRP A 178 -0.93 0.20 13.26
C TRP A 178 -0.45 1.22 12.23
N ILE A 179 -1.05 2.40 12.26
CA ILE A 179 -0.48 3.60 11.64
C ILE A 179 -0.26 4.59 12.78
N PHE A 180 0.99 4.93 13.04
CA PHE A 180 1.35 5.73 14.20
C PHE A 180 2.40 6.78 13.86
N ASN A 181 2.22 7.99 14.37
CA ASN A 181 3.17 9.10 14.19
C ASN A 181 3.57 9.30 12.71
N SER A 182 2.60 9.19 11.81
CA SER A 182 2.83 9.19 10.36
C SER A 182 2.05 10.30 9.67
N ILE A 183 2.58 10.75 8.54
CA ILE A 183 1.97 11.80 7.72
C ILE A 183 1.47 11.18 6.41
N VAL A 184 0.20 11.37 6.07
CA VAL A 184 -0.40 10.94 4.80
C VAL A 184 -1.09 12.13 4.15
N TRP A 185 -0.47 12.71 3.12
CA TRP A 185 -0.86 14.03 2.62
C TRP A 185 -0.61 14.21 1.13
N GLY A 186 -1.46 14.98 0.45
CA GLY A 186 -1.26 15.37 -0.95
C GLY A 186 -1.28 14.22 -1.95
N ASN A 187 -1.72 13.03 -1.54
CA ASN A 187 -1.87 11.90 -2.45
C ASN A 187 -3.16 12.09 -3.25
N LYS A 188 -3.11 11.86 -4.57
CA LYS A 188 -4.15 12.26 -5.51
C LYS A 188 -4.66 11.09 -6.34
N THR A 189 -5.92 11.16 -6.74
CA THR A 189 -6.42 10.35 -7.85
C THR A 189 -6.22 11.09 -9.17
N GLY A 190 -6.27 10.37 -10.30
CA GLY A 190 -6.15 10.94 -11.64
C GLY A 190 -7.23 11.97 -11.98
N GLN A 191 -8.30 12.04 -11.17
CA GLN A 191 -9.36 13.04 -11.25
C GLN A 191 -9.06 14.32 -10.43
N GLY A 192 -7.89 14.41 -9.79
CA GLY A 192 -7.44 15.59 -9.06
C GLY A 192 -8.15 15.83 -7.72
N ALA A 193 -8.96 14.89 -7.25
CA ALA A 193 -9.63 14.97 -5.97
C ALA A 193 -8.73 14.43 -4.84
N ASP A 194 -8.57 15.22 -3.78
CA ASP A 194 -7.96 14.77 -2.53
C ASP A 194 -8.97 13.85 -1.82
N VAL A 195 -9.07 12.60 -2.26
CA VAL A 195 -10.00 11.59 -1.71
C VAL A 195 -9.24 10.57 -0.86
N ASN A 196 -9.84 10.15 0.25
CA ASN A 196 -9.50 8.99 1.09
C ASN A 196 -8.02 8.65 1.13
N GLN A 197 -7.23 9.47 1.83
CA GLN A 197 -5.78 9.27 1.94
C GLN A 197 -5.41 7.89 2.51
N VAL A 198 -6.22 7.41 3.47
CA VAL A 198 -6.11 6.11 4.10
C VAL A 198 -7.47 5.44 4.06
N TYR A 199 -7.50 4.12 3.81
CA TYR A 199 -8.74 3.36 3.76
C TYR A 199 -8.58 1.98 4.37
N PHE A 200 -9.60 1.57 5.14
CA PHE A 200 -9.71 0.24 5.73
C PHE A 200 -10.94 -0.49 5.17
N GLY A 201 -10.71 -1.37 4.19
CA GLY A 201 -11.75 -2.24 3.67
C GLY A 201 -12.13 -3.33 4.67
N ASN A 202 -13.43 -3.65 4.71
CA ASN A 202 -14.01 -4.66 5.61
C ASN A 202 -13.67 -4.37 7.10
N GLU A 203 -14.06 -3.18 7.58
CA GLU A 203 -13.74 -2.70 8.93
C GLU A 203 -14.09 -3.70 10.04
N SER A 204 -15.22 -4.41 9.92
CA SER A 204 -15.65 -5.41 10.91
C SER A 204 -14.78 -6.67 10.96
N GLY A 205 -13.95 -6.92 9.95
CA GLY A 205 -13.04 -8.06 9.91
C GLY A 205 -11.78 -7.87 10.74
N TRP A 206 -11.42 -6.62 11.04
CA TRP A 206 -10.26 -6.29 11.84
C TRP A 206 -10.54 -6.57 13.32
N LYS A 207 -9.54 -7.07 14.03
CA LYS A 207 -9.67 -7.23 15.50
C LYS A 207 -9.58 -5.88 16.21
N ALA A 208 -8.76 -5.00 15.68
CA ALA A 208 -8.61 -3.61 16.10
C ALA A 208 -7.92 -2.87 14.95
N ILE A 209 -8.26 -1.61 14.73
CA ILE A 209 -7.56 -0.68 13.85
C ILE A 209 -6.92 0.36 14.78
N ASN A 210 -5.59 0.50 14.75
CA ASN A 210 -4.87 1.39 15.66
C ASN A 210 -4.31 2.57 14.86
N LEU A 211 -5.03 3.69 14.87
CA LEU A 211 -4.67 4.94 14.19
C LEU A 211 -4.49 6.05 15.22
N ASP A 212 -3.26 6.43 15.54
CA ASP A 212 -3.01 7.49 16.51
C ASP A 212 -1.77 8.34 16.17
N TYR A 213 -1.75 9.58 16.67
CA TYR A 213 -0.69 10.57 16.42
C TYR A 213 -0.40 10.83 14.92
N ASN A 214 -1.38 10.67 14.04
CA ASN A 214 -1.18 10.86 12.61
C ASN A 214 -1.62 12.23 12.13
N VAL A 215 -1.01 12.68 11.03
CA VAL A 215 -1.48 13.82 10.23
C VAL A 215 -1.99 13.30 8.90
N VAL A 216 -3.30 13.28 8.71
CA VAL A 216 -3.96 12.73 7.52
C VAL A 216 -4.82 13.80 6.87
N GLN A 217 -4.56 14.10 5.58
CA GLN A 217 -5.38 15.04 4.81
C GLN A 217 -6.78 14.48 4.57
N ASN A 218 -7.82 15.31 4.62
CA ASN A 218 -9.21 14.93 4.38
C ASN A 218 -9.63 13.68 5.18
N SER A 219 -9.37 13.69 6.48
CA SER A 219 -9.50 12.53 7.38
C SER A 219 -10.93 12.27 7.85
N ASN A 220 -11.92 13.01 7.35
CA ASN A 220 -13.32 12.91 7.78
C ASN A 220 -13.89 11.49 7.65
N GLU A 221 -13.51 10.73 6.62
CA GLU A 221 -14.01 9.37 6.40
C GLU A 221 -13.43 8.31 7.35
N ILE A 222 -12.34 8.63 8.05
CA ILE A 222 -11.70 7.73 9.02
C ILE A 222 -11.77 8.30 10.44
N ASN A 223 -12.57 9.35 10.68
CA ASN A 223 -12.63 10.01 11.98
C ASN A 223 -13.09 9.07 13.11
N HIS A 224 -13.93 8.08 12.81
CA HIS A 224 -14.40 7.05 13.74
C HIS A 224 -13.37 5.98 14.03
N LEU A 225 -12.28 5.92 13.24
CA LEU A 225 -11.15 5.00 13.42
C LEU A 225 -9.94 5.68 14.07
N GLN A 226 -9.88 7.01 14.06
CA GLN A 226 -8.77 7.76 14.62
C GLN A 226 -8.94 7.98 16.13
N GLU A 227 -7.84 7.76 16.85
CA GLU A 227 -7.71 8.14 18.25
C GLU A 227 -7.48 9.65 18.40
N VAL A 228 -7.66 10.15 19.63
CA VAL A 228 -7.73 11.59 19.95
C VAL A 228 -6.48 12.41 19.61
N ASN A 229 -5.32 11.79 19.40
CA ASN A 229 -4.08 12.51 19.08
C ASN A 229 -3.80 12.62 17.58
N SER A 230 -4.68 12.08 16.72
CA SER A 230 -4.60 12.33 15.27
C SER A 230 -5.33 13.62 14.92
N PHE A 231 -4.74 14.43 14.04
CA PHE A 231 -5.30 15.73 13.66
C PHE A 231 -4.95 16.08 12.22
N GLU A 232 -5.71 17.00 11.64
CA GLU A 232 -5.49 17.49 10.29
C GLU A 232 -4.82 18.87 10.34
N THR A 233 -3.60 18.97 9.84
CA THR A 233 -2.89 20.24 9.66
C THR A 233 -2.01 20.14 8.41
N ASP A 234 -1.88 21.22 7.65
CA ASP A 234 -0.94 21.26 6.53
C ASP A 234 0.48 21.07 7.08
N PRO A 235 1.21 20.01 6.69
CA PRO A 235 2.58 19.79 7.15
C PRO A 235 3.57 20.85 6.68
N THR A 236 3.19 21.73 5.74
CA THR A 236 4.03 22.80 5.17
C THR A 236 5.32 22.28 4.55
N PHE A 237 5.25 21.14 3.83
CA PHE A 237 6.40 20.58 3.14
C PHE A 237 7.06 21.64 2.24
N VAL A 238 8.35 21.89 2.46
CA VAL A 238 9.17 22.74 1.59
C VAL A 238 10.02 21.87 0.69
N ASP A 239 10.03 22.18 -0.60
CA ASP A 239 10.93 21.52 -1.54
C ASP A 239 12.37 21.99 -1.28
N SER A 240 13.27 21.04 -1.00
CA SER A 240 14.70 21.30 -0.83
C SER A 240 15.38 21.89 -2.08
N ALA A 241 14.72 21.86 -3.24
CA ALA A 241 15.23 22.46 -4.48
C ALA A 241 14.99 23.98 -4.61
N ASN A 242 14.21 24.60 -3.70
CA ASN A 242 13.91 26.04 -3.72
C ASN A 242 14.35 26.77 -2.42
N GLY A 243 15.36 26.24 -1.72
CA GLY A 243 15.99 26.86 -0.54
C GLY A 243 17.34 27.50 -0.85
#